data_AF-A0A3D4BLW3-F1
#
_entry.id   AF-A0A3D4BLW3-F1
#
_cell.length_a   1.000
_cell.length_b   1.000
_cell.length_c   1.000
_cell.angle_alpha   90.00
_cell.angle_beta   90.00
_cell.angle_gamma   90.00
#
_symmetry.space_group_name_H-M   'P 1'
#
loop_
_entity.id
_entity.type
_entity.pdbx_description
1 polymer ?
#
loop_
_entity_poly.entity_id
_entity_poly.type
_entity_poly.pdbx_seq_one_letter_code
_entity_poly.pdbx_strand_id
1 'polypeptide(L)'
;MKIKYLSLAIIGLMLACNNPSSTDNSKKEDTTTANQEKAVTPPPAPTKTGPVLGIDVSHFQGDINWQEIKAARLDFAYDKATQGEDYKDPDYLHNREGAHAVGLIHSGYHFYVAGDNPDKQAANF
;
A
#
# COMPACT_ATOMS: atom_id res chain seq x y z
N MET A 1 -36.28 -12.50 -44.81
CA MET A 1 -34.84 -12.83 -44.84
C MET A 1 -34.41 -13.21 -43.43
N LYS A 2 -34.02 -14.49 -43.25
CA LYS A 2 -33.40 -15.18 -42.08
C LYS A 2 -34.17 -15.31 -40.74
N ILE A 3 -34.60 -16.55 -40.50
CA ILE A 3 -35.04 -17.19 -39.24
C ILE A 3 -33.84 -17.95 -38.65
N LYS A 4 -33.81 -18.18 -37.31
CA LYS A 4 -33.15 -19.27 -36.51
C LYS A 4 -32.25 -18.73 -35.36
N TYR A 5 -32.19 -19.20 -34.11
CA TYR A 5 -32.72 -20.36 -33.37
C TYR A 5 -32.87 -20.02 -31.86
N LEU A 6 -33.96 -20.53 -31.29
CA LEU A 6 -34.15 -21.05 -29.93
C LEU A 6 -32.98 -21.94 -29.46
N SER A 7 -32.46 -21.72 -28.25
CA SER A 7 -31.88 -22.80 -27.45
C SER A 7 -32.02 -22.54 -25.96
N LEU A 8 -32.80 -23.40 -25.33
CA LEU A 8 -33.04 -23.53 -23.90
C LEU A 8 -31.90 -24.39 -23.31
N ALA A 9 -31.29 -23.98 -22.20
CA ALA A 9 -30.51 -24.89 -21.38
C ALA A 9 -30.73 -24.55 -19.90
N ILE A 10 -31.62 -25.33 -19.28
CA ILE A 10 -31.79 -25.47 -17.83
C ILE A 10 -30.82 -26.56 -17.38
N ILE A 11 -29.84 -26.22 -16.54
CA ILE A 11 -29.08 -27.14 -15.68
C ILE A 11 -28.62 -26.25 -14.50
N GLY A 12 -28.89 -26.51 -13.22
CA GLY A 12 -29.20 -27.75 -12.54
C GLY A 12 -28.44 -27.69 -11.20
N LEU A 13 -29.19 -27.42 -10.14
CA LEU A 13 -28.84 -27.55 -8.72
C LEU A 13 -28.02 -28.82 -8.43
N MET A 14 -26.99 -28.73 -7.57
CA MET A 14 -26.79 -29.61 -6.39
C MET A 14 -25.39 -29.46 -5.75
N LEU A 15 -25.45 -29.00 -4.51
CA LEU A 15 -24.76 -29.46 -3.29
C LEU A 15 -23.23 -29.60 -3.21
N ALA A 16 -22.73 -28.87 -2.22
CA ALA A 16 -21.54 -29.16 -1.45
C ALA A 16 -21.56 -30.56 -0.81
N CYS A 17 -20.38 -31.15 -0.71
CA CYS A 17 -19.80 -31.79 0.47
C CYS A 17 -18.41 -32.31 0.06
N ASN A 18 -17.34 -31.88 0.74
CA ASN A 18 -16.44 -32.84 1.39
C ASN A 18 -15.29 -32.17 2.13
N ASN A 19 -15.32 -32.43 3.44
CA ASN A 19 -14.22 -32.34 4.38
C ASN A 19 -13.76 -33.79 4.62
N PRO A 20 -12.46 -34.11 4.62
CA PRO A 20 -11.99 -35.26 5.36
C PRO A 20 -10.96 -34.81 6.40
N SER A 21 -11.40 -34.75 7.65
CA SER A 21 -10.53 -34.95 8.79
C SER A 21 -10.29 -36.46 8.94
N SER A 22 -9.03 -36.87 9.04
CA SER A 22 -8.65 -38.17 9.60
C SER A 22 -7.33 -38.00 10.32
N THR A 23 -7.37 -38.24 11.62
CA THR A 23 -6.23 -38.39 12.52
C THR A 23 -5.58 -39.76 12.31
N ASP A 24 -4.25 -39.83 12.30
CA ASP A 24 -3.52 -40.98 12.84
C ASP A 24 -2.18 -40.55 13.45
N ASN A 25 -1.81 -41.21 14.54
CA ASN A 25 -0.76 -40.89 15.50
C ASN A 25 0.53 -41.72 15.27
N SER A 26 1.66 -41.16 15.74
CA SER A 26 2.84 -41.85 16.32
C SER A 26 4.08 -42.20 15.44
N LYS A 27 5.15 -41.43 15.71
CA LYS A 27 6.49 -41.79 16.27
C LYS A 27 7.60 -42.47 15.42
N LYS A 28 8.80 -41.84 15.56
CA LYS A 28 10.21 -42.30 15.37
C LYS A 28 10.71 -42.35 13.91
N GLU A 29 11.93 -41.93 13.54
CA GLU A 29 13.18 -41.58 14.23
C GLU A 29 14.10 -40.83 13.25
N ASP A 30 14.86 -39.87 13.80
CA ASP A 30 16.17 -39.34 13.38
C ASP A 30 16.75 -39.70 11.99
N THR A 31 16.99 -38.68 11.14
CA THR A 31 18.29 -38.49 10.47
C THR A 31 18.44 -37.05 10.01
N THR A 32 19.50 -36.42 10.52
CA THR A 32 20.05 -35.10 10.19
C THR A 32 20.17 -34.81 8.69
N THR A 33 19.67 -33.65 8.24
CA THR A 33 20.36 -32.79 7.26
C THR A 33 19.92 -31.34 7.51
N ALA A 34 20.79 -30.58 8.17
CA ALA A 34 20.69 -29.14 8.28
C ALA A 34 21.00 -28.51 6.90
N ASN A 35 19.96 -28.14 6.15
CA ASN A 35 20.12 -27.23 5.01
C ASN A 35 19.78 -25.82 5.48
N GLN A 36 20.83 -25.03 5.64
CA GLN A 36 20.77 -23.60 5.89
C GLN A 36 20.12 -22.91 4.70
N GLU A 37 18.93 -22.35 4.91
CA GLU A 37 18.33 -21.39 3.99
C GLU A 37 19.13 -20.09 4.08
N LYS A 38 20.12 -19.98 3.19
CA LYS A 38 20.87 -18.76 2.96
C LYS A 38 19.87 -17.69 2.51
N ALA A 39 19.51 -16.79 3.41
CA ALA A 39 18.79 -15.58 3.08
C ALA A 39 19.51 -14.87 1.93
N VAL A 40 18.86 -14.78 0.77
CA VAL A 40 19.32 -13.96 -0.34
C VAL A 40 19.09 -12.52 0.09
N THR A 41 20.11 -11.91 0.71
CA THR A 41 20.08 -10.47 0.95
C THR A 41 20.07 -9.77 -0.40
N PRO A 42 19.12 -8.84 -0.64
CA PRO A 42 19.20 -7.97 -1.79
C PRO A 42 20.56 -7.25 -1.77
N PRO A 43 21.18 -6.98 -2.93
CA PRO A 43 22.35 -6.13 -3.00
C PRO A 43 22.10 -4.85 -2.17
N PRO A 44 23.09 -4.38 -1.38
CA PRO A 44 22.92 -3.14 -0.63
C PRO A 44 22.50 -2.05 -1.61
N ALA A 45 21.38 -1.40 -1.32
CA ALA A 45 20.93 -0.26 -2.10
C ALA A 45 22.09 0.74 -2.21
N PRO A 46 22.32 1.35 -3.39
CA PRO A 46 23.40 2.31 -3.55
C PRO A 46 23.28 3.40 -2.49
N THR A 47 24.30 3.54 -1.65
CA THR A 47 24.30 4.51 -0.57
C THR A 47 24.45 5.90 -1.17
N LYS A 48 23.39 6.71 -1.12
CA LYS A 48 23.47 8.12 -1.53
C LYS A 48 24.53 8.82 -0.69
N THR A 49 25.59 9.32 -1.33
CA THR A 49 26.60 10.16 -0.70
C THR A 49 26.11 11.60 -0.71
N GLY A 50 25.52 12.06 0.39
CA GLY A 50 24.96 13.40 0.52
C GLY A 50 23.79 13.44 1.51
N PRO A 51 23.25 14.64 1.80
CA PRO A 51 22.05 14.74 2.62
C PRO A 51 20.87 14.04 1.95
N VAL A 52 19.98 13.51 2.78
CA VAL A 52 18.64 13.10 2.34
C VAL A 52 17.81 14.37 2.20
N LEU A 53 17.27 14.62 1.02
CA LEU A 53 16.52 15.82 0.67
C LEU A 53 15.06 15.46 0.39
N GLY A 54 14.15 16.33 0.81
CA GLY A 54 12.74 16.16 0.54
C GLY A 54 11.98 17.48 0.63
N ILE A 55 10.69 17.40 0.35
CA ILE A 55 9.74 18.51 0.41
C ILE A 55 8.56 18.12 1.31
N ASP A 56 7.87 19.13 1.84
CA ASP A 56 6.54 18.99 2.39
C ASP A 56 5.54 19.77 1.52
N VAL A 57 4.37 19.17 1.27
CA VAL A 57 3.32 19.75 0.44
C VAL A 57 1.95 19.61 1.09
N SER A 58 0.95 20.23 0.47
CA SER A 58 -0.47 20.23 0.84
C SER A 58 -1.29 20.78 -0.34
N HIS A 59 -2.61 20.90 -0.20
CA HIS A 59 -3.43 21.61 -1.20
C HIS A 59 -3.00 23.05 -1.49
N PHE A 60 -2.23 23.70 -0.61
CA PHE A 60 -1.76 25.07 -0.85
C PHE A 60 -0.79 25.18 -2.03
N GLN A 61 -0.17 24.09 -2.46
CA GLN A 61 0.69 24.07 -3.65
C GLN A 61 -0.11 24.01 -4.97
N GLY A 62 -1.38 23.58 -4.92
CA GLY A 62 -2.14 23.26 -6.12
C GLY A 62 -1.54 22.10 -6.92
N ASP A 63 -1.74 22.10 -8.24
CA ASP A 63 -1.23 21.04 -9.12
C ASP A 63 0.31 21.00 -9.14
N ILE A 64 0.88 19.91 -8.64
CA ILE A 64 2.34 19.70 -8.60
C ILE A 64 2.82 18.96 -9.85
N ASN A 65 3.82 19.51 -10.55
CA ASN A 65 4.54 18.77 -11.60
C ASN A 65 5.57 17.81 -10.99
N TRP A 66 5.14 16.58 -10.69
CA TRP A 66 5.99 15.57 -10.07
C TRP A 66 7.23 15.19 -10.91
N GLN A 67 7.20 15.36 -12.25
CA GLN A 67 8.38 15.10 -13.08
C GLN A 67 9.49 16.14 -12.87
N GLU A 68 9.13 17.39 -12.62
CA GLU A 68 10.10 18.43 -12.23
C GLU A 68 10.68 18.14 -10.85
N ILE A 69 9.86 17.67 -9.90
CA ILE A 69 10.33 17.24 -8.58
C ILE A 69 11.33 16.08 -8.70
N LYS A 70 11.06 15.11 -9.58
CA LYS A 70 12.00 14.01 -9.86
C LYS A 70 13.34 14.54 -10.39
N ALA A 71 13.31 15.51 -11.28
CA ALA A 71 14.52 16.12 -11.85
C ALA A 71 15.37 16.84 -10.79
N ALA A 72 14.76 17.31 -9.70
CA ALA A 72 15.46 17.90 -8.55
C ALA A 72 16.20 16.86 -7.67
N ARG A 73 16.09 15.56 -7.95
CA ARG A 73 16.79 14.47 -7.25
C ARG A 73 16.51 14.42 -5.74
N LEU A 74 15.26 14.68 -5.36
CA LEU A 74 14.76 14.49 -4.00
C LEU A 74 14.62 13.00 -3.67
N ASP A 75 14.59 12.68 -2.38
CA ASP A 75 14.46 11.32 -1.86
C ASP A 75 13.05 11.03 -1.32
N PHE A 76 12.40 12.04 -0.74
CA PHE A 76 11.07 11.90 -0.14
C PHE A 76 10.18 13.13 -0.31
N ALA A 77 8.88 12.91 -0.14
CA ALA A 77 7.88 13.94 0.03
C ALA A 77 7.00 13.61 1.25
N TYR A 78 6.78 14.60 2.12
CA TYR A 78 5.68 14.58 3.08
C TYR A 78 4.51 15.37 2.52
N ASP A 79 3.29 14.94 2.83
CA ASP A 79 2.09 15.65 2.41
C ASP A 79 1.10 15.78 3.56
N LYS A 80 0.40 16.92 3.62
CA LYS A 80 -0.65 17.11 4.60
C LYS A 80 -1.75 16.10 4.30
N ALA A 81 -2.04 15.21 5.24
CA ALA A 81 -3.15 14.30 5.13
C ALA A 81 -4.40 14.90 5.77
N THR A 82 -4.25 15.42 6.99
CA THR A 82 -5.36 15.89 7.81
C THR A 82 -5.01 17.11 8.66
N GLN A 83 -6.04 17.78 9.18
CA GLN A 83 -5.92 18.87 10.14
C GLN A 83 -7.06 18.79 11.16
N GLY A 84 -6.76 19.01 12.45
CA GLY A 84 -7.80 19.09 13.48
C GLY A 84 -8.70 17.85 13.53
N GLU A 85 -9.91 17.99 14.05
CA GLU A 85 -10.77 16.83 14.31
C GLU A 85 -11.33 16.14 13.05
N ASP A 86 -11.47 16.84 11.92
CA ASP A 86 -12.26 16.32 10.79
C ASP A 86 -11.77 16.72 9.38
N TYR A 87 -10.82 17.64 9.24
CA TYR A 87 -10.37 18.08 7.93
C TYR A 87 -9.46 17.05 7.27
N LYS A 88 -9.76 16.71 6.01
CA LYS A 88 -8.91 15.95 5.09
C LYS A 88 -8.38 16.91 4.03
N ASP A 89 -7.07 16.88 3.79
CA ASP A 89 -6.50 17.63 2.67
C ASP A 89 -7.02 17.03 1.35
N PRO A 90 -7.65 17.82 0.46
CA PRO A 90 -8.28 17.30 -0.75
C PRO A 90 -7.25 16.73 -1.74
N ASP A 91 -5.99 17.18 -1.69
CA ASP A 91 -4.97 16.81 -2.66
C ASP A 91 -4.09 15.66 -2.17
N TYR A 92 -4.27 15.18 -0.94
CA TYR A 92 -3.43 14.14 -0.32
C TYR A 92 -3.27 12.88 -1.19
N LEU A 93 -4.38 12.36 -1.72
CA LEU A 93 -4.34 11.15 -2.54
C LEU A 93 -3.66 11.41 -3.90
N HIS A 94 -3.93 12.57 -4.51
CA HIS A 94 -3.34 12.96 -5.79
C HIS A 94 -1.82 13.11 -5.68
N ASN A 95 -1.36 13.81 -4.65
CA ASN A 95 0.04 14.02 -4.35
C ASN A 95 0.77 12.73 -3.99
N ARG A 96 0.14 11.88 -3.16
CA ARG A 96 0.67 10.55 -2.84
C ARG A 96 0.90 9.71 -4.10
N GLU A 97 -0.07 9.68 -5.00
CA GLU A 97 0.03 8.95 -6.26
C GLU A 97 1.11 9.53 -7.17
N GLY A 98 1.18 10.86 -7.29
CA GLY A 98 2.20 11.57 -8.06
C GLY A 98 3.62 11.33 -7.56
N ALA A 99 3.85 11.45 -6.25
CA ALA A 99 5.13 11.18 -5.61
C ALA A 99 5.58 9.72 -5.81
N HIS A 100 4.66 8.77 -5.62
CA HIS A 100 4.93 7.35 -5.82
C HIS A 100 5.26 7.04 -7.30
N ALA A 101 4.54 7.64 -8.25
CA ALA A 101 4.77 7.45 -9.69
C ALA A 101 6.17 7.90 -10.14
N VAL A 102 6.79 8.86 -9.45
CA VAL A 102 8.15 9.31 -9.76
C VAL A 102 9.24 8.61 -8.94
N GLY A 103 8.85 7.77 -7.98
CA GLY A 103 9.75 6.93 -7.18
C GLY A 103 10.23 7.59 -5.88
N LEU A 104 9.54 8.62 -5.37
CA LEU A 104 9.84 9.21 -4.06
C LEU A 104 9.27 8.35 -2.93
N ILE A 105 9.97 8.31 -1.80
CA ILE A 105 9.39 7.86 -0.54
C ILE A 105 8.32 8.88 -0.15
N HIS A 106 7.11 8.42 0.17
CA HIS A 106 6.01 9.32 0.51
C HIS A 106 5.40 8.96 1.86
N SER A 107 5.05 9.97 2.66
CA SER A 107 4.27 9.80 3.88
C SER A 107 3.37 11.02 4.15
N GLY A 108 2.36 10.85 5.01
CA GLY A 108 1.45 11.91 5.41
C GLY A 108 1.83 12.58 6.73
N TYR A 109 1.40 13.81 6.95
CA TYR A 109 1.41 14.47 8.25
C TYR A 109 0.02 14.98 8.66
N HIS A 110 -0.19 15.10 9.97
CA HIS A 110 -1.36 15.72 10.58
C HIS A 110 -1.02 17.12 11.07
N PHE A 111 -1.79 18.13 10.66
CA PHE A 111 -1.67 19.48 11.20
C PHE A 111 -2.50 19.59 12.49
N TYR A 112 -1.82 19.53 13.63
CA TYR A 112 -2.45 19.56 14.95
C TYR A 112 -3.04 20.94 15.28
N VAL A 113 -4.26 20.96 15.82
CA VAL A 113 -4.99 22.14 16.28
C VAL A 113 -5.11 22.06 17.81
N ALA A 114 -4.48 22.99 18.52
CA ALA A 114 -4.36 22.93 19.98
C ALA A 114 -5.70 23.07 20.74
N GLY A 115 -6.73 23.63 20.11
CA GLY A 115 -8.07 23.75 20.69
C GLY A 115 -8.96 22.52 20.52
N ASP A 116 -8.54 21.55 19.71
CA ASP A 116 -9.32 20.38 19.32
C ASP A 116 -8.99 19.18 20.24
N ASN A 117 -9.91 18.21 20.31
CA ASN A 117 -9.71 16.98 21.08
C ASN A 117 -8.57 16.13 20.47
N PRO A 118 -7.50 15.82 21.23
CA PRO A 118 -6.34 15.08 20.70
C PRO A 118 -6.67 13.65 20.25
N ASP A 119 -7.61 12.96 20.91
CA ASP A 119 -8.00 11.59 20.53
C ASP A 119 -8.76 11.60 19.20
N LYS A 120 -9.58 12.62 18.96
CA LYS A 120 -10.27 12.78 17.67
C LYS A 120 -9.29 13.15 16.56
N GLN A 121 -8.31 14.00 16.84
CA GLN A 121 -7.26 14.35 15.88
C GLN A 121 -6.43 13.12 15.47
N ALA A 122 -6.06 12.28 16.45
CA ALA A 122 -5.37 11.01 16.20
C ALA A 122 -6.24 10.03 15.40
N ALA A 123 -7.55 9.95 15.69
CA ALA A 123 -8.48 9.14 14.91
C ALA A 123 -8.75 9.69 13.50
N ASN A 124 -8.56 11.00 13.30
CA ASN A 124 -8.67 11.64 12.00
C ASN A 124 -7.42 11.41 11.14
N PHE A 125 -6.23 11.19 11.68
CA PHE A 125 -5.05 10.88 10.87
C PHE A 125 -5.07 9.44 10.35
#